data_AF-A0A9W6SFX3-F1
#
_entry.id   AF-A0A9W6SFX3-F1
#
_cell.length_a   1.000
_cell.length_b   1.000
_cell.length_c   1.000
_cell.angle_alpha   90.00
_cell.angle_beta   90.00
_cell.angle_gamma   90.00
#
_symmetry.space_group_name_H-M   'P 1'
#
loop_
_entity.id
_entity.type
_entity.pdbx_description
1 polymer ?
#
loop_
_entity_poly.entity_id
_entity_poly.type
_entity_poly.pdbx_seq_one_letter_code
_entity_poly.pdbx_strand_id
1 'polypeptide(L)'
;MTTDVVALVKTMPDVRSIVAGMVAAGEDLGVRQTAEGAVVQLCDAAGRPLVSVEVPIFVQVPGEVERLLGPEAAGRVTVPLWWVEARAVGRGPAGEMARAFADELVRRLGGTVWTARRGEHP
;
A
#
# COMPACT_ATOMS: atom_id res chain seq x y z
N MET A 1 3.10 14.58 -8.66
CA MET A 1 3.89 13.76 -7.72
C MET A 1 2.96 12.78 -7.04
N THR A 2 3.40 11.54 -6.84
CA THR A 2 2.66 10.52 -6.08
C THR A 2 3.54 10.09 -4.89
N THR A 3 2.90 9.65 -3.81
CA THR A 3 3.61 9.04 -2.67
C THR A 3 3.22 7.59 -2.62
N ASP A 4 4.21 6.70 -2.64
CA ASP A 4 3.97 5.27 -2.60
C ASP A 4 4.19 4.79 -1.17
N VAL A 5 3.16 4.14 -0.61
CA VAL A 5 3.22 3.50 0.70
C VAL A 5 3.13 2.00 0.49
N VAL A 6 4.11 1.27 0.99
CA VAL A 6 4.23 -0.18 0.82
C VAL A 6 4.02 -0.86 2.17
N ALA A 7 3.04 -1.73 2.25
CA ALA A 7 2.84 -2.63 3.38
C ALA A 7 3.52 -3.97 3.05
N LEU A 8 4.57 -4.33 3.79
CA LEU A 8 5.18 -5.66 3.73
C LEU A 8 4.62 -6.47 4.88
N VAL A 9 3.73 -7.41 4.58
CA VAL A 9 2.97 -8.16 5.58
C VAL A 9 3.30 -9.65 5.58
N LYS A 10 3.24 -10.29 6.74
CA LYS A 10 3.68 -11.69 6.91
C LYS A 10 2.66 -12.72 6.44
N THR A 11 1.39 -12.30 6.28
CA THR A 11 0.27 -13.18 5.95
C THR A 11 -0.47 -12.63 4.73
N MET A 12 -1.01 -13.53 3.90
CA MET A 12 -1.79 -13.15 2.72
C MET A 12 -2.97 -12.25 3.13
N PRO A 13 -3.10 -11.03 2.58
CA PRO A 13 -4.27 -10.22 2.82
C PRO A 13 -5.53 -10.91 2.30
N ASP A 14 -6.52 -11.05 3.18
CA ASP A 14 -7.87 -11.47 2.80
C ASP A 14 -8.77 -10.24 2.57
N VAL A 15 -9.97 -10.46 2.01
CA VAL A 15 -10.93 -9.38 1.74
C VAL A 15 -11.23 -8.55 3.00
N ARG A 16 -11.27 -9.17 4.18
CA ARG A 16 -11.57 -8.47 5.44
C ARG A 16 -10.45 -7.52 5.84
N SER A 17 -9.19 -7.94 5.71
CA SER A 17 -8.02 -7.11 5.98
C SER A 17 -7.94 -5.94 5.00
N ILE A 18 -8.23 -6.18 3.72
CA ILE A 18 -8.28 -5.14 2.68
C ILE A 18 -9.36 -4.11 3.00
N VAL A 19 -10.61 -4.55 3.26
CA VAL A 19 -11.71 -3.64 3.62
C VAL A 19 -11.42 -2.86 4.90
N ALA A 20 -10.83 -3.50 5.91
CA ALA A 20 -10.44 -2.80 7.14
C ALA A 20 -9.40 -1.70 6.87
N GLY A 21 -8.42 -1.97 6.00
CA GLY A 21 -7.48 -0.95 5.55
C GLY A 21 -8.18 0.22 4.86
N MET A 22 -9.20 -0.04 4.02
CA MET A 22 -9.97 1.01 3.34
C MET A 22 -10.74 1.87 4.35
N VAL A 23 -11.39 1.25 5.33
CA VAL A 23 -12.09 1.94 6.42
C VAL A 23 -11.12 2.81 7.22
N ALA A 24 -9.91 2.30 7.52
CA ALA A 24 -8.88 3.08 8.20
C ALA A 24 -8.37 4.28 7.37
N ALA A 25 -8.39 4.17 6.04
CA ALA A 25 -8.07 5.29 5.15
C ALA A 25 -9.17 6.36 5.13
N GLY A 26 -10.43 5.97 5.35
CA GLY A 26 -11.57 6.88 5.48
C GLY A 26 -12.90 6.18 5.20
N GLU A 27 -13.89 6.39 6.07
CA GLU A 27 -15.18 5.69 6.02
C GLU A 27 -16.08 6.17 4.87
N ASP A 28 -15.95 7.45 4.48
CA ASP A 28 -16.79 8.08 3.45
C ASP A 28 -16.18 8.01 2.03
N LEU A 29 -15.13 7.20 1.85
CA LEU A 29 -14.44 7.09 0.56
C LEU A 29 -15.23 6.22 -0.41
N GLY A 30 -15.40 6.71 -1.64
CA GLY A 30 -15.91 5.88 -2.73
C GLY A 30 -14.90 4.80 -3.11
N VAL A 31 -15.37 3.61 -3.47
CA VAL A 31 -14.49 2.49 -3.88
C VAL A 31 -14.77 2.10 -5.33
N ARG A 32 -13.73 2.00 -6.15
CA ARG A 32 -13.82 1.56 -7.55
C ARG A 32 -12.72 0.56 -7.89
N GLN A 33 -13.05 -0.50 -8.63
CA GLN A 33 -12.05 -1.37 -9.23
C GLN A 33 -11.69 -0.88 -10.64
N THR A 34 -10.41 -0.98 -10.99
CA THR A 34 -9.87 -0.63 -12.30
C THR A 34 -8.86 -1.70 -12.73
N ALA A 35 -8.35 -1.62 -13.96
CA ALA A 35 -7.37 -2.58 -14.50
C ALA A 35 -7.84 -4.05 -14.33
N GLU A 36 -9.08 -4.34 -14.71
CA GLU A 36 -9.68 -5.68 -14.62
C GLU A 36 -9.64 -6.29 -13.21
N GLY A 37 -9.66 -5.44 -12.17
CA GLY A 37 -9.64 -5.87 -10.76
C GLY A 37 -8.24 -5.90 -10.15
N ALA A 38 -7.18 -5.62 -10.93
CA ALA A 38 -5.81 -5.57 -10.42
C ALA A 38 -5.53 -4.34 -9.54
N VAL A 39 -6.40 -3.32 -9.58
CA VAL A 39 -6.25 -2.09 -8.79
C VAL A 39 -7.58 -1.69 -8.17
N VAL A 40 -7.58 -1.44 -6.87
CA VAL A 40 -8.70 -0.81 -6.16
C VAL A 40 -8.38 0.66 -5.90
N GLN A 41 -9.29 1.56 -6.24
CA GLN A 41 -9.17 2.99 -6.02
C GLN A 41 -10.11 3.45 -4.92
N LEU A 42 -9.57 4.24 -4.00
CA LEU A 42 -10.34 5.05 -3.05
C LEU A 42 -10.51 6.44 -3.64
N CYS A 43 -11.74 6.92 -3.70
CA CYS A 43 -12.13 8.14 -4.39
C CYS A 43 -12.78 9.13 -3.44
N ASP A 44 -12.65 10.42 -3.76
CA ASP A 44 -13.40 11.48 -3.08
C ASP A 44 -14.89 11.47 -3.48
N ALA A 45 -15.68 12.35 -2.84
CA ALA A 45 -17.11 12.49 -3.10
C ALA A 45 -17.45 12.88 -4.57
N ALA A 46 -16.49 13.44 -5.31
CA ALA A 46 -16.63 13.76 -6.72
C ALA A 46 -16.20 12.60 -7.64
N GLY A 47 -15.83 11.45 -7.08
CA GLY A 47 -15.37 10.27 -7.82
C GLY A 47 -13.93 10.35 -8.32
N ARG A 48 -13.14 11.33 -7.84
CA ARG A 48 -11.73 11.49 -8.23
C ARG A 48 -10.85 10.55 -7.38
N PRO A 49 -9.93 9.80 -8.00
CA PRO A 49 -9.09 8.85 -7.26
C PRO A 49 -8.10 9.59 -6.35
N LEU A 50 -8.03 9.16 -5.09
CA LEU A 50 -7.10 9.65 -4.08
C LEU A 50 -5.98 8.65 -3.80
N VAL A 51 -6.33 7.39 -3.61
CA VAL A 51 -5.40 6.28 -3.34
C VAL A 51 -5.69 5.14 -4.30
N SER A 52 -4.66 4.55 -4.88
CA SER A 52 -4.75 3.30 -5.67
C SER A 52 -4.00 2.20 -4.96
N VAL A 53 -4.69 1.11 -4.63
CA VAL A 53 -4.13 -0.08 -3.98
C VAL A 53 -3.97 -1.17 -5.04
N GLU A 54 -2.74 -1.66 -5.21
CA GLU A 54 -2.45 -2.79 -6.09
C GLU A 54 -2.73 -4.12 -5.40
N VAL A 55 -3.01 -5.15 -6.20
CA VAL A 55 -3.17 -6.51 -5.69
C VAL A 55 -1.93 -6.97 -4.90
N PRO A 56 -2.11 -7.77 -3.82
CA PRO A 56 -0.99 -8.30 -3.07
C PRO A 56 -0.08 -9.18 -3.94
N ILE A 57 1.22 -8.94 -3.87
CA ILE A 57 2.25 -9.71 -4.57
C ILE A 57 3.00 -10.58 -3.56
N PHE A 58 3.19 -11.86 -3.86
CA PHE A 58 3.96 -12.76 -3.01
C PHE A 58 5.45 -12.68 -3.33
N VAL A 59 6.25 -12.22 -2.38
CA VAL A 59 7.70 -12.04 -2.53
C VAL A 59 8.43 -13.15 -1.80
N GLN A 60 9.21 -13.93 -2.55
CA GLN A 60 9.88 -15.12 -2.03
C GLN A 60 11.36 -14.91 -1.72
N VAL A 61 12.00 -13.90 -2.31
CA VAL A 61 13.45 -13.69 -2.23
C VAL A 61 13.79 -12.28 -1.75
N PRO A 62 14.83 -12.08 -0.90
CA PRO A 62 15.16 -10.75 -0.37
C PRO A 62 15.56 -9.75 -1.47
N GLY A 63 16.17 -10.24 -2.56
CA GLY A 63 16.66 -9.40 -3.66
C GLY A 63 15.55 -8.61 -4.37
N GLU A 64 14.30 -9.07 -4.31
CA GLU A 64 13.17 -8.31 -4.86
C GLU A 64 12.81 -7.10 -3.98
N VAL A 65 12.86 -7.27 -2.66
CA VAL A 65 12.68 -6.16 -1.70
C VAL A 65 13.81 -5.15 -1.84
N GLU A 66 15.06 -5.63 -1.96
CA GLU A 66 16.24 -4.78 -2.11
C GLU A 66 16.19 -3.93 -3.38
N ARG A 67 15.82 -4.54 -4.51
CA ARG A 67 15.72 -3.84 -5.80
C ARG A 67 14.70 -2.70 -5.78
N LEU A 68 13.59 -2.87 -5.05
CA LEU A 68 12.47 -1.92 -5.06
C LEU A 68 12.51 -0.90 -3.92
N LEU A 69 12.96 -1.29 -2.72
CA LEU A 69 12.98 -0.45 -1.52
C LEU A 69 14.39 -0.16 -0.98
N GLY A 70 15.42 -0.75 -1.58
CA GLY A 70 16.81 -0.60 -1.16
C GLY A 70 17.25 -1.61 -0.08
N PRO A 71 18.57 -1.67 0.18
CA PRO A 71 19.17 -2.66 1.08
C PRO A 71 18.74 -2.48 2.55
N GLU A 72 18.45 -1.24 2.97
CA GLU A 72 17.96 -0.97 4.32
C GLU A 72 16.60 -1.63 4.58
N ALA A 73 15.68 -1.55 3.62
CA ALA A 73 14.38 -2.18 3.72
C ALA A 73 14.51 -3.71 3.71
N ALA A 74 15.33 -4.25 2.81
CA ALA A 74 15.59 -5.68 2.71
C ALA A 74 16.17 -6.28 4.01
N GLY A 75 17.09 -5.57 4.67
CA GLY A 75 17.69 -6.01 5.94
C GLY A 75 16.73 -6.02 7.14
N ARG A 76 15.55 -5.38 7.02
CA ARG A 76 14.55 -5.26 8.10
C ARG A 76 13.38 -6.24 7.95
N VAL A 77 13.33 -7.03 6.88
CA VAL A 77 12.25 -8.00 6.62
C VAL A 77 12.77 -9.41 6.47
N THR A 78 11.88 -10.37 6.68
CA THR A 78 12.12 -11.79 6.42
C THR A 78 11.15 -12.24 5.35
N VAL A 79 11.67 -12.86 4.29
CA VAL A 79 10.87 -13.49 3.23
C VAL A 79 10.62 -14.98 3.59
N PRO A 80 9.54 -15.61 3.08
CA PRO A 80 8.54 -15.03 2.18
C PRO A 80 7.59 -14.06 2.88
N LEU A 81 7.10 -13.06 2.14
CA LEU A 81 6.15 -12.05 2.60
C LEU A 81 5.20 -11.63 1.49
N TRP A 82 4.20 -10.83 1.84
CA TRP A 82 3.26 -10.22 0.90
C TRP A 82 3.50 -8.72 0.81
N TRP A 83 3.59 -8.23 -0.41
CA TRP A 83 3.76 -6.83 -0.76
C TRP A 83 2.43 -6.23 -1.19
N VAL A 84 2.01 -5.14 -0.56
CA VAL A 84 0.84 -4.36 -0.97
C VAL A 84 1.24 -2.91 -1.16
N GLU A 85 1.04 -2.37 -2.36
CA GLU A 85 1.37 -0.98 -2.68
C GLU A 85 0.12 -0.11 -2.70
N ALA A 86 0.12 0.98 -1.93
CA ALA A 86 -0.89 2.02 -1.91
C ALA A 86 -0.28 3.33 -2.42
N ARG A 87 -0.73 3.79 -3.59
CA ARG A 87 -0.24 5.00 -4.25
C ARG A 87 -1.19 6.16 -4.03
N ALA A 88 -0.72 7.18 -3.33
CA ALA A 88 -1.44 8.42 -3.08
C ALA A 88 -1.18 9.46 -4.18
N VAL A 89 -2.22 10.15 -4.63
CA VAL A 89 -2.10 11.26 -5.58
C VAL A 89 -1.70 12.58 -4.90
N GLY A 90 -0.83 13.35 -5.56
CA GLY A 90 -0.57 14.74 -5.21
C GLY A 90 0.16 14.96 -3.88
N ARG A 91 0.11 16.20 -3.41
CA ARG A 91 0.45 16.60 -2.03
C ARG A 91 -0.87 16.88 -1.31
N GLY A 92 -1.10 16.32 -0.13
CA GLY A 92 -2.35 16.48 0.60
C GLY A 92 -2.75 15.22 1.41
N PRO A 93 -4.02 15.11 1.85
CA PRO A 93 -4.46 14.07 2.78
C PRO A 93 -4.37 12.65 2.21
N ALA A 94 -4.32 12.49 0.88
CA ALA A 94 -4.18 11.19 0.23
C ALA A 94 -2.96 10.38 0.72
N GLY A 95 -1.85 11.05 1.06
CA GLY A 95 -0.67 10.38 1.61
C GLY A 95 -0.93 9.78 3.00
N GLU A 96 -1.63 10.50 3.85
CA GLU A 96 -2.04 10.04 5.18
C GLU A 96 -3.06 8.91 5.08
N MET A 97 -3.98 8.98 4.12
CA MET A 97 -4.95 7.91 3.83
C MET A 97 -4.25 6.61 3.38
N ALA A 98 -3.30 6.71 2.44
CA ALA A 98 -2.50 5.56 2.01
C ALA A 98 -1.67 4.98 3.17
N ARG A 99 -1.18 5.84 4.06
CA ARG A 99 -0.45 5.43 5.26
C ARG A 99 -1.36 4.70 6.26
N ALA A 100 -2.54 5.24 6.55
CA ALA A 100 -3.51 4.63 7.44
C ALA A 100 -3.97 3.26 6.92
N PHE A 101 -4.19 3.13 5.61
CA PHE A 101 -4.45 1.84 4.96
C PHE A 101 -3.35 0.82 5.24
N ALA A 102 -2.08 1.19 4.98
CA ALA A 102 -0.94 0.29 5.14
C ALA A 102 -0.66 -0.07 6.61
N ASP A 103 -0.78 0.90 7.52
CA ASP A 103 -0.60 0.69 8.95
C ASP A 103 -1.66 -0.28 9.49
N GLU A 104 -2.92 -0.19 9.04
CA GLU A 104 -3.98 -1.12 9.44
C GLU A 104 -3.75 -2.54 8.92
N LEU A 105 -3.23 -2.70 7.69
CA LEU A 105 -2.82 -4.01 7.19
C LEU A 105 -1.70 -4.61 8.04
N VAL A 106 -0.64 -3.85 8.32
CA VAL A 106 0.49 -4.30 9.15
C VAL A 106 0.04 -4.62 10.57
N ARG A 107 -0.86 -3.82 11.16
CA ARG A 107 -1.42 -4.09 12.49
C ARG A 107 -2.13 -5.43 12.55
N ARG A 108 -2.82 -5.84 11.48
CA ARG A 108 -3.57 -7.10 11.42
C ARG A 108 -2.73 -8.30 11.04
N LEU A 109 -1.84 -8.12 10.07
CA LEU A 109 -1.14 -9.22 9.39
C LEU A 109 0.32 -9.35 9.85
N GLY A 110 0.77 -8.44 10.72
CA GLY A 110 2.16 -8.28 11.11
C GLY A 110 3.02 -7.82 9.93
N GLY A 111 4.19 -7.25 10.24
CA GLY A 111 5.11 -6.76 9.20
C GLY A 111 5.50 -5.30 9.44
N THR A 112 5.71 -4.55 8.38
CA THR A 112 6.15 -3.15 8.48
C THR A 112 5.80 -2.35 7.23
N VAL A 113 5.69 -1.03 7.40
CA VAL A 113 5.32 -0.08 6.36
C VAL A 113 6.55 0.70 5.92
N TRP A 114 6.71 0.86 4.60
CA TRP A 114 7.68 1.74 3.98
C TRP A 114 6.98 2.85 3.21
N THR A 115 7.58 4.03 3.24
CA THR A 115 7.11 5.17 2.44
C THR A 115 8.23 5.57 1.50
N ALA A 116 7.99 5.47 0.20
CA ALA A 116 8.91 5.93 -0.83
C ALA A 116 8.29 7.12 -1.56
N ARG A 117 9.06 8.20 -1.66
CA ARG A 117 8.64 9.37 -2.44
C ARG A 117 9.13 9.19 -3.88
N ARG A 118 8.22 8.83 -4.79
CA ARG A 118 8.58 8.67 -6.21
C ARG A 118 8.90 10.06 -6.80
N GLY A 119 10.18 10.35 -7.03
CA GLY A 119 10.65 11.60 -7.65
C GLY A 119 11.77 12.36 -6.91
N GLU A 120 12.27 11.85 -5.79
CA GLU A 120 13.55 12.30 -5.20
C GLU A 120 14.58 11.20 -5.42
N HIS A 121 15.27 11.26 -6.56
CA HIS A 121 16.61 10.70 -6.67
C HIS A 121 17.57 11.78 -6.14
N PRO A 122 18.51 11.49 -5.22
CA PRO A 122 19.62 12.41 -4.97
C PRO A 122 20.41 12.68 -6.25
#